data_AF-A0A7R9YPU0-F1
#
_entry.id   AF-A0A7R9YPU0-F1
#
_cell.length_a   1.000
_cell.length_b   1.000
_cell.length_c   1.000
_cell.angle_alpha   90.00
_cell.angle_beta   90.00
_cell.angle_gamma   90.00
#
_symmetry.space_group_name_H-M   'P 1'
#
loop_
_entity.id
_entity.type
_entity.pdbx_description
1 polymer ?
#
loop_
_entity_poly.entity_id
_entity_poly.type
_entity_poly.pdbx_seq_one_letter_code
_entity_poly.pdbx_strand_id
1 'polypeptide(L)'
;MPGWDGWWLKAAIFGPAAISAGRVVYFDLDTIIIGPLDALLLCNAPFATLSAAEWACERDNAEGVNSSIMLWDASCASALAPIYTGLLDGLVFRHLLRFDHWLEMLLLAHRPRAHSAQADAPEPTGGGLESVQELFPGRVVEYTSGCAHGVPAGASVVCFPRSPKPHEVTDEWAQEAWHRL
;
A
#
# COMPACT_ATOMS: atom_id res chain seq x y z
N MET A 1 23.30 5.98 -1.19
CA MET A 1 23.09 6.59 0.15
C MET A 1 23.03 5.43 1.15
N PRO A 2 23.81 5.43 2.24
CA PRO A 2 23.74 4.36 3.24
C PRO A 2 22.32 4.24 3.80
N GLY A 3 21.78 3.02 3.93
CA GLY A 3 20.44 2.74 4.45
C GLY A 3 19.29 2.75 3.43
N TRP A 4 19.57 3.11 2.17
CA TRP A 4 18.58 3.05 1.08
C TRP A 4 18.66 1.69 0.37
N ASP A 5 18.16 0.64 1.01
CA ASP A 5 18.09 -0.72 0.48
C ASP A 5 16.72 -1.37 0.73
N GLY A 6 16.46 -2.47 0.02
CA GLY A 6 15.22 -3.23 0.14
C GLY A 6 13.96 -2.36 0.01
N TRP A 7 13.05 -2.47 0.97
CA TRP A 7 11.77 -1.76 0.97
C TRP A 7 11.89 -0.24 1.11
N TRP A 8 13.01 0.29 1.61
CA TRP A 8 13.21 1.73 1.73
C TRP A 8 13.32 2.43 0.38
N LEU A 9 13.68 1.69 -0.68
CA LEU A 9 13.74 2.21 -2.05
C LEU A 9 12.38 2.65 -2.58
N LYS A 10 11.27 2.18 -1.99
CA LYS A 10 9.91 2.67 -2.32
C LYS A 10 9.83 4.18 -2.18
N ALA A 11 10.51 4.78 -1.20
CA ALA A 11 10.50 6.23 -1.00
C ALA A 11 11.02 7.03 -2.21
N ALA A 12 11.91 6.44 -3.01
CA ALA A 12 12.50 7.10 -4.17
C ALA A 12 11.45 7.51 -5.22
N ILE A 13 10.31 6.80 -5.28
CA ILE A 13 9.22 7.12 -6.22
C ILE A 13 8.52 8.45 -5.87
N PHE A 14 8.71 8.97 -4.66
CA PHE A 14 8.21 10.27 -4.19
C PHE A 14 9.29 11.36 -4.21
N GLY A 15 10.48 11.08 -4.76
CA GLY A 15 11.60 12.01 -4.81
C GLY A 15 11.54 13.06 -5.93
N PRO A 16 12.60 13.85 -6.14
CA PRO A 16 12.65 14.90 -7.17
C PRO A 16 12.45 14.42 -8.61
N ALA A 17 12.68 13.13 -8.87
CA ALA A 17 12.44 12.47 -10.15
C ALA A 17 11.10 11.70 -10.20
N ALA A 18 10.20 11.98 -9.26
CA ALA A 18 8.88 11.36 -9.20
C ALA A 18 8.07 11.63 -10.48
N ILE A 19 7.10 10.74 -10.72
CA ILE A 19 6.14 10.89 -11.81
C ILE A 19 5.41 12.23 -11.65
N SER A 20 5.45 13.04 -12.71
CA SER A 20 5.05 14.45 -12.67
C SER A 20 3.64 14.73 -13.19
N ALA A 21 2.93 13.72 -13.71
CA ALA A 21 1.58 13.89 -14.23
C ALA A 21 0.73 12.61 -14.11
N GLY A 22 -0.58 12.81 -13.93
CA GLY A 22 -1.61 11.78 -14.00
C GLY A 22 -1.76 10.91 -12.74
N ARG A 23 -2.64 9.91 -12.84
CA ARG A 23 -2.82 8.87 -11.84
C ARG A 23 -1.62 7.94 -11.82
N VAL A 24 -1.01 7.79 -10.66
CA VAL A 24 0.05 6.82 -10.40
C VAL A 24 -0.51 5.68 -9.57
N VAL A 25 -0.21 4.45 -9.98
CA VAL A 25 -0.50 3.23 -9.24
C VAL A 25 0.81 2.45 -9.13
N TYR A 26 1.30 2.32 -7.90
CA TYR A 26 2.45 1.51 -7.56
C TYR A 26 2.00 0.12 -7.12
N PHE A 27 2.75 -0.90 -7.52
CA PHE A 27 2.62 -2.28 -7.06
C PHE A 27 3.97 -2.77 -6.55
N ASP A 28 3.98 -3.53 -5.45
CA ASP A 28 5.16 -4.31 -5.07
C ASP A 28 5.47 -5.36 -6.13
N LEU A 29 6.75 -5.72 -6.24
CA LEU A 29 7.23 -6.67 -7.22
C LEU A 29 6.70 -8.08 -7.00
N ASP A 30 6.16 -8.42 -5.84
CA ASP A 30 5.55 -9.70 -5.53
C ASP A 30 4.01 -9.65 -5.65
N THR A 31 3.53 -9.00 -6.70
CA THR A 31 2.11 -8.85 -6.99
C THR A 31 1.78 -9.47 -8.35
N ILE A 32 0.63 -10.17 -8.44
CA ILE A 32 0.09 -10.70 -9.70
C ILE A 32 -1.16 -9.91 -10.08
N ILE A 33 -1.21 -9.45 -11.34
CA ILE A 33 -2.40 -8.85 -11.95
C ILE A 33 -3.18 -9.96 -12.65
N ILE A 34 -4.44 -10.15 -12.25
CA ILE A 34 -5.31 -11.26 -12.70
C ILE A 34 -6.60 -10.75 -13.36
N GLY A 35 -6.80 -9.43 -13.40
CA GLY A 35 -8.03 -8.82 -13.89
C GLY A 35 -7.86 -7.34 -14.24
N PRO A 36 -8.95 -6.67 -14.64
CA PRO A 36 -8.92 -5.29 -15.10
C PRO A 36 -8.51 -4.31 -14.00
N LEU A 37 -7.70 -3.32 -14.36
CA LEU A 37 -7.19 -2.30 -13.43
C LEU A 37 -7.94 -0.96 -13.52
N ASP A 38 -8.97 -0.87 -14.37
CA ASP A 38 -9.71 0.37 -14.65
C ASP A 38 -10.15 1.11 -13.38
N ALA A 39 -10.65 0.36 -12.38
CA ALA A 39 -11.10 0.94 -11.12
C ALA A 39 -9.96 1.67 -10.37
N LEU A 40 -8.77 1.08 -10.33
CA LEU A 40 -7.58 1.66 -9.70
C LEU A 40 -7.05 2.86 -10.51
N LEU A 41 -7.05 2.74 -11.84
CA LEU A 41 -6.54 3.77 -12.75
C LEU A 41 -7.46 5.00 -12.87
N LEU A 42 -8.77 4.82 -12.65
CA LEU A 42 -9.78 5.88 -12.67
C LEU A 42 -10.14 6.38 -11.27
N CYS A 43 -9.47 5.89 -10.23
CA CYS A 43 -9.63 6.38 -8.88
C CYS A 43 -9.37 7.90 -8.84
N ASN A 44 -10.11 8.63 -8.00
CA ASN A 44 -9.94 10.08 -7.79
C ASN A 44 -9.40 10.42 -6.39
N ALA A 45 -9.09 9.42 -5.56
CA ALA A 45 -8.49 9.62 -4.25
C ALA A 45 -7.14 10.37 -4.38
N PRO A 46 -6.86 11.39 -3.57
CA PRO A 46 -5.58 12.09 -3.57
C PRO A 46 -4.40 11.16 -3.27
N PHE A 47 -4.59 10.28 -2.28
CA PHE A 47 -3.68 9.20 -1.93
C PHE A 47 -4.48 8.05 -1.29
N ALA A 48 -4.20 6.82 -1.70
CA ALA A 48 -4.77 5.61 -1.11
C ALA A 48 -3.72 4.50 -1.03
N THR A 49 -3.79 3.68 0.02
CA THR A 49 -2.93 2.50 0.20
C THR A 49 -3.75 1.39 0.85
N LEU A 50 -3.16 0.22 1.02
CA LEU A 50 -3.86 -0.90 1.65
C LEU A 50 -3.94 -0.72 3.17
N SER A 51 -5.08 -1.07 3.76
CA SER A 51 -5.19 -1.25 5.22
C SER A 51 -4.51 -2.54 5.65
N ALA A 52 -3.77 -2.48 6.77
CA ALA A 52 -3.18 -3.66 7.40
C ALA A 52 -4.24 -4.56 8.09
N ALA A 53 -5.42 -4.03 8.43
CA ALA A 53 -6.45 -4.73 9.20
C ALA A 53 -6.94 -6.03 8.56
N GLU A 54 -7.03 -6.05 7.23
CA GLU A 54 -7.57 -7.17 6.47
C GLU A 54 -6.50 -8.23 6.13
N TRP A 55 -5.24 -7.98 6.48
CA TRP A 55 -4.12 -8.79 6.05
C TRP A 55 -3.68 -9.72 7.17
N ALA A 56 -3.64 -11.02 6.88
CA ALA A 56 -3.25 -12.02 7.86
C ALA A 56 -1.81 -11.82 8.36
N CYS A 57 -1.01 -11.07 7.62
CA CYS A 57 0.34 -10.68 7.99
C CYS A 57 0.49 -9.55 9.00
N GLU A 58 -0.56 -8.77 9.21
CA GLU A 58 -0.50 -7.56 10.02
C GLU A 58 -1.55 -7.57 11.12
N ARG A 59 -1.98 -8.77 11.56
CA ARG A 59 -3.00 -8.93 12.62
C ARG A 59 -2.68 -8.17 13.91
N ASP A 60 -1.40 -7.94 14.18
CA ASP A 60 -0.95 -7.20 15.37
C ASP A 60 -0.97 -5.67 15.19
N ASN A 61 -1.27 -5.16 13.99
CA ASN A 61 -1.36 -3.73 13.65
C ASN A 61 -2.61 -3.43 12.81
N ALA A 62 -3.80 -3.66 13.37
CA ALA A 62 -5.06 -3.46 12.65
C ALA A 62 -5.35 -2.01 12.22
N GLU A 63 -4.65 -1.02 12.79
CA GLU A 63 -4.75 0.39 12.37
C GLU A 63 -3.63 0.80 11.40
N GLY A 64 -2.77 -0.15 11.03
CA GLY A 64 -1.62 0.08 10.17
C GLY A 64 -1.95 0.17 8.69
N VAL A 65 -0.90 0.38 7.90
CA VAL A 65 -1.00 0.42 6.44
C VAL A 65 -0.09 -0.63 5.82
N ASN A 66 -0.39 -1.00 4.59
CA ASN A 66 0.48 -1.82 3.78
C ASN A 66 0.75 -1.12 2.43
N SER A 67 2.03 -0.99 2.07
CA SER A 67 2.49 -0.29 0.87
C SER A 67 2.67 -1.17 -0.36
N SER A 68 2.12 -2.39 -0.38
CA SER A 68 2.17 -3.25 -1.57
C SER A 68 1.39 -2.68 -2.74
N ILE A 69 0.41 -1.82 -2.47
CA ILE A 69 -0.24 -0.98 -3.48
C ILE A 69 -0.38 0.42 -2.91
N MET A 70 0.06 1.41 -3.67
CA MET A 70 -0.15 2.83 -3.38
C MET A 70 -0.69 3.52 -4.62
N LEU A 71 -1.70 4.37 -4.45
CA LEU A 71 -2.28 5.18 -5.52
C LEU A 71 -2.20 6.64 -5.13
N TRP A 72 -1.85 7.49 -6.09
CA TRP A 72 -1.92 8.94 -5.90
C TRP A 72 -2.09 9.65 -7.23
N ASP A 73 -2.59 10.88 -7.17
CA ASP A 73 -2.48 11.79 -8.31
C ASP A 73 -1.14 12.53 -8.24
N ALA A 74 -0.43 12.67 -9.35
CA ALA A 74 0.85 13.37 -9.39
C ALA A 74 0.75 14.84 -8.95
N SER A 75 -0.43 15.48 -9.03
CA SER A 75 -0.66 16.81 -8.46
C SER A 75 -0.49 16.85 -6.93
N CYS A 76 -0.59 15.70 -6.25
CA CYS A 76 -0.32 15.55 -4.82
C CYS A 76 1.17 15.39 -4.47
N ALA A 77 2.09 15.40 -5.46
CA ALA A 77 3.52 15.16 -5.22
C ALA A 77 4.13 16.07 -4.14
N SER A 78 3.72 17.33 -4.06
CA SER A 78 4.22 18.23 -3.00
C SER A 78 3.77 17.81 -1.59
N ALA A 79 2.58 17.24 -1.45
CA ALA A 79 2.07 16.76 -0.17
C ALA A 79 2.72 15.43 0.23
N LEU A 80 3.19 14.64 -0.75
CA LEU A 80 3.81 13.33 -0.55
C LEU A 80 5.35 13.41 -0.48
N ALA A 81 5.96 14.51 -0.89
CA ALA A 81 7.41 14.75 -0.82
C ALA A 81 8.04 14.45 0.57
N PRO A 82 7.36 14.69 1.72
CA PRO A 82 7.88 14.30 3.03
C PRO A 82 8.23 12.82 3.18
N ILE A 83 7.57 11.91 2.44
CA ILE A 83 7.87 10.47 2.42
C ILE A 83 9.32 10.23 1.99
N TYR A 84 9.80 10.99 1.01
CA TYR A 84 11.18 10.94 0.52
C TYR A 84 12.11 11.79 1.38
N THR A 85 11.77 13.07 1.60
CA THR A 85 12.70 14.01 2.24
C THR A 85 12.99 13.66 3.69
N GLY A 86 12.03 13.07 4.41
CA GLY A 86 12.22 12.62 5.78
C GLY A 86 13.18 11.44 5.95
N LEU A 87 13.55 10.75 4.86
CA LEU A 87 14.56 9.68 4.89
C LEU A 87 15.98 10.18 4.59
N LEU A 88 16.15 11.45 4.21
CA LEU A 88 17.46 11.99 3.80
C LEU A 88 18.44 12.12 4.96
N ASP A 89 17.96 12.28 6.20
CA ASP A 89 18.81 12.34 7.40
C ASP A 89 19.27 10.96 7.89
N GLY A 90 18.66 9.89 7.38
CA GLY A 90 18.97 8.50 7.69
C GLY A 90 18.70 8.07 9.14
N LEU A 91 18.05 8.89 9.97
CA LEU A 91 17.71 8.53 11.35
C LEU A 91 16.67 7.41 11.37
N VAL A 92 15.72 7.48 10.45
CA VAL A 92 14.62 6.51 10.33
C VAL A 92 15.13 5.06 10.21
N PHE A 93 16.20 4.83 9.44
CA PHE A 93 16.76 3.49 9.22
C PHE A 93 17.32 2.83 10.49
N ARG A 94 17.56 3.59 11.56
CA ARG A 94 18.05 3.07 12.84
C ARG A 94 16.93 2.75 13.84
N HIS A 95 15.75 3.32 13.62
CA HIS A 95 14.68 3.33 14.61
C HIS A 95 13.39 2.67 14.12
N LEU A 96 13.17 2.63 12.80
CA LEU A 96 12.02 1.98 12.21
C LEU A 96 12.42 0.67 11.53
N LEU A 97 11.56 -0.33 11.74
CA LEU A 97 11.75 -1.68 11.21
C LEU A 97 11.31 -1.82 9.75
N ARG A 98 10.30 -1.05 9.33
CA ARG A 98 9.61 -1.21 8.04
C ARG A 98 9.26 0.14 7.42
N PHE A 99 9.19 0.18 6.09
CA PHE A 99 8.70 1.33 5.34
C PHE A 99 7.22 1.63 5.65
N ASP A 100 6.40 0.61 5.91
CA ASP A 100 4.98 0.81 6.27
C ASP A 100 4.83 1.61 7.57
N HIS A 101 5.63 1.32 8.59
CA HIS A 101 5.63 2.10 9.84
C HIS A 101 6.05 3.56 9.61
N TRP A 102 6.94 3.81 8.64
CA TRP A 102 7.31 5.17 8.25
C TRP A 102 6.13 5.89 7.59
N LEU A 103 5.41 5.23 6.68
CA LEU A 103 4.20 5.77 6.09
C LEU A 103 3.12 6.03 7.14
N GLU A 104 2.90 5.13 8.09
CA GLU A 104 1.97 5.31 9.21
C GLU A 104 2.29 6.58 9.99
N MET A 105 3.57 6.79 10.34
CA MET A 105 3.98 8.00 11.06
C MET A 105 3.70 9.28 10.28
N LEU A 106 3.76 9.26 8.94
CA LEU A 106 3.49 10.46 8.14
C LEU A 106 2.01 10.66 7.85
N LEU A 107 1.31 9.59 7.51
CA LEU A 107 -0.07 9.61 7.01
C LEU A 107 -1.10 9.55 8.15
N LEU A 108 -0.75 8.93 9.28
CA LEU A 108 -1.65 8.74 10.43
C LEU A 108 -1.32 9.61 11.62
N ALA A 109 -0.22 10.39 11.61
CA ALA A 109 0.13 11.30 12.72
C ALA A 109 -0.96 12.31 13.09
N HIS A 110 -1.94 12.55 12.20
CA HIS A 110 -3.06 13.46 12.41
C HIS A 110 -4.40 12.75 12.65
N ARG A 111 -4.45 11.40 12.69
CA ARG A 111 -5.66 10.69 13.07
C ARG A 111 -5.81 10.73 14.61
N PRO A 112 -6.95 11.20 15.14
CA PRO A 112 -7.25 11.02 16.54
C PRO A 112 -7.19 9.52 16.86
N ARG A 113 -6.34 9.11 17.81
CA ARG A 113 -6.34 7.73 18.31
C ARG A 113 -7.75 7.40 18.79
N ALA A 114 -8.29 6.25 18.39
CA ALA A 114 -9.61 5.75 18.79
C ALA A 114 -9.68 5.31 20.28
N HIS A 115 -9.09 6.09 21.18
CA HIS A 115 -9.09 5.90 22.62
C HIS A 115 -9.57 7.16 23.36
N SER A 116 -10.65 7.75 22.87
CA SER A 116 -11.68 8.32 23.75
C SER A 116 -12.97 8.43 22.97
N ALA A 117 -13.93 7.56 23.30
CA ALA A 117 -15.31 7.73 22.89
C ALA A 117 -15.83 9.06 23.44
N GLN A 118 -15.82 10.10 22.61
CA GLN A 118 -16.62 11.29 22.82
C GLN A 118 -17.30 11.61 21.49
N ALA A 119 -18.58 11.22 21.44
CA ALA A 119 -19.40 11.05 20.24
C ALA A 119 -19.85 12.35 19.55
N ASP A 120 -19.21 13.49 19.82
CA ASP A 120 -19.71 14.82 19.39
C ASP A 120 -18.66 15.68 18.68
N ALA A 121 -17.49 15.16 18.32
CA ALA A 121 -16.59 15.87 17.43
C ALA A 121 -17.11 15.71 15.98
N PRO A 122 -17.28 16.80 15.21
CA PRO A 122 -17.64 16.69 13.80
C PRO A 122 -16.60 15.83 13.07
N GLU A 123 -17.08 14.85 12.31
CA GLU A 123 -16.29 14.07 11.35
C GLU A 123 -15.37 15.04 10.58
N PRO A 124 -14.04 14.83 10.58
CA PRO A 124 -13.13 15.68 9.82
C PRO A 124 -13.52 15.61 8.35
N THR A 125 -14.11 16.70 7.87
CA THR A 125 -14.53 16.87 6.49
C THR A 125 -13.30 17.20 5.65
N GLY A 126 -12.64 16.16 5.16
CA GLY A 126 -11.64 16.25 4.09
C GLY A 126 -10.27 15.69 4.44
N GLY A 127 -9.88 14.61 3.74
CA GLY A 127 -8.48 14.18 3.62
C GLY A 127 -8.02 13.08 4.57
N GLY A 128 -8.90 12.19 5.01
CA GLY A 128 -8.47 10.94 5.66
C GLY A 128 -7.76 10.03 4.65
N LEU A 129 -6.73 9.29 5.10
CA LEU A 129 -6.11 8.24 4.29
C LEU A 129 -7.17 7.25 3.79
N GLU A 130 -7.35 7.15 2.48
CA GLU A 130 -8.33 6.23 1.90
C GLU A 130 -7.73 4.81 1.79
N SER A 131 -8.52 3.81 2.18
CA SER A 131 -8.16 2.40 2.04
C SER A 131 -8.54 1.90 0.65
N VAL A 132 -7.61 1.25 -0.05
CA VAL A 132 -7.89 0.61 -1.35
C VAL A 132 -8.99 -0.44 -1.23
N GLN A 133 -9.03 -1.17 -0.12
CA GLN A 133 -10.07 -2.19 0.12
C GLN A 133 -11.45 -1.57 0.35
N GLU A 134 -11.53 -0.38 0.96
CA GLU A 134 -12.81 0.34 1.12
C GLU A 134 -13.29 0.91 -0.21
N LEU A 135 -12.39 1.46 -1.01
CA LEU A 135 -12.71 2.01 -2.33
C LEU A 135 -13.10 0.94 -3.35
N PHE A 136 -12.43 -0.22 -3.29
CA PHE A 136 -12.60 -1.30 -4.26
C PHE A 136 -12.72 -2.67 -3.57
N PRO A 137 -13.83 -2.94 -2.85
CA PRO A 137 -13.98 -4.16 -2.07
C PRO A 137 -13.76 -5.43 -2.90
N GLY A 138 -12.89 -6.31 -2.42
CA GLY A 138 -12.57 -7.60 -3.04
C GLY A 138 -11.76 -7.52 -4.34
N ARG A 139 -11.38 -6.32 -4.82
CA ARG A 139 -10.56 -6.18 -6.05
C ARG A 139 -9.09 -6.48 -5.80
N VAL A 140 -8.61 -6.19 -4.60
CA VAL A 140 -7.25 -6.51 -4.16
C VAL A 140 -7.35 -7.53 -3.02
N VAL A 141 -6.62 -8.62 -3.12
CA VAL A 141 -6.60 -9.68 -2.11
C VAL A 141 -5.18 -10.10 -1.77
N GLU A 142 -4.98 -10.58 -0.54
CA GLU A 142 -3.74 -11.24 -0.12
C GLU A 142 -3.81 -12.73 -0.51
N TYR A 143 -2.74 -13.28 -1.07
CA TYR A 143 -2.69 -14.69 -1.48
C TYR A 143 -3.02 -15.65 -0.33
N THR A 144 -2.30 -15.55 0.80
CA THR A 144 -2.38 -16.53 1.91
C THR A 144 -3.75 -16.57 2.57
N SER A 145 -4.45 -15.44 2.68
CA SER A 145 -5.75 -15.35 3.35
C SER A 145 -6.92 -15.42 2.38
N GLY A 146 -6.75 -14.93 1.14
CA GLY A 146 -7.82 -14.78 0.16
C GLY A 146 -7.87 -15.87 -0.91
N CYS A 147 -6.80 -16.65 -1.13
CA CYS A 147 -6.71 -17.56 -2.29
C CYS A 147 -6.68 -19.05 -1.94
N ALA A 148 -7.03 -19.44 -0.71
CA ALA A 148 -6.99 -20.85 -0.25
C ALA A 148 -7.84 -21.82 -1.11
N HIS A 149 -8.85 -21.30 -1.81
CA HIS A 149 -9.72 -22.06 -2.71
C HIS A 149 -9.66 -21.54 -4.15
N GLY A 150 -8.51 -20.98 -4.54
CA GLY A 150 -8.34 -20.26 -5.79
C GLY A 150 -8.66 -18.77 -5.65
N VAL A 151 -8.50 -18.05 -6.75
CA VAL A 151 -8.71 -16.60 -6.81
C VAL A 151 -10.18 -16.24 -6.61
N PRO A 152 -10.52 -15.35 -5.66
CA PRO A 152 -11.89 -14.87 -5.48
C PRO A 152 -12.47 -14.23 -6.74
N ALA A 153 -13.74 -14.50 -7.01
CA ALA A 153 -14.43 -13.90 -8.15
C ALA A 153 -14.42 -12.36 -8.05
N GLY A 154 -13.98 -11.71 -9.13
CA GLY A 154 -13.90 -10.25 -9.20
C GLY A 154 -12.57 -9.65 -8.71
N ALA A 155 -11.68 -10.44 -8.11
CA ALA A 155 -10.33 -9.98 -7.79
C ALA A 155 -9.59 -9.57 -9.08
N SER A 156 -8.78 -8.54 -8.97
CA SER A 156 -8.00 -7.95 -10.08
C SER A 156 -6.51 -7.97 -9.78
N VAL A 157 -6.14 -7.98 -8.49
CA VAL A 157 -4.77 -7.97 -8.02
C VAL A 157 -4.63 -8.93 -6.83
N VAL A 158 -3.58 -9.75 -6.85
CA VAL A 158 -3.21 -10.64 -5.74
C VAL A 158 -1.82 -10.27 -5.24
N CYS A 159 -1.73 -9.87 -3.96
CA CYS A 159 -0.47 -9.47 -3.32
C CYS A 159 0.17 -10.65 -2.55
N PHE A 160 1.51 -10.75 -2.59
CA PHE A 160 2.30 -11.75 -1.87
C PHE A 160 3.30 -11.08 -0.90
N PRO A 161 2.83 -10.33 0.10
CA PRO A 161 3.68 -9.48 0.95
C PRO A 161 4.75 -10.24 1.73
N ARG A 162 4.51 -11.53 2.02
CA ARG A 162 5.43 -12.41 2.73
C ARG A 162 5.71 -13.66 1.90
N SER A 163 6.05 -14.76 2.57
CA SER A 163 6.10 -16.07 1.94
C SER A 163 4.71 -16.72 1.95
N PRO A 164 4.38 -17.49 0.90
CA PRO A 164 5.20 -17.75 -0.29
C PRO A 164 5.24 -16.55 -1.24
N LYS A 165 6.27 -16.47 -2.10
CA LYS A 165 6.38 -15.58 -3.24
C LYS A 165 5.70 -16.19 -4.48
N PRO A 166 5.33 -15.39 -5.50
CA PRO A 166 4.63 -15.90 -6.68
C PRO A 166 5.27 -17.11 -7.36
N HIS A 167 6.61 -17.19 -7.37
CA HIS A 167 7.34 -18.32 -7.99
C HIS A 167 7.52 -19.53 -7.07
N GLU A 168 7.07 -19.45 -5.81
CA GLU A 168 7.18 -20.53 -4.82
C GLU A 168 5.87 -21.33 -4.72
N VAL A 169 4.77 -20.84 -5.29
CA VAL A 169 3.46 -21.49 -5.21
C VAL A 169 3.22 -22.48 -6.35
N THR A 170 2.35 -23.45 -6.10
CA THR A 170 2.00 -24.51 -7.06
C THR A 170 0.65 -24.31 -7.73
N ASP A 171 -0.07 -23.24 -7.40
CA ASP A 171 -1.34 -22.91 -8.04
C ASP A 171 -1.13 -22.64 -9.54
N GLU A 172 -1.87 -23.35 -10.39
CA GLU A 172 -1.76 -23.25 -11.85
C GLU A 172 -1.95 -21.80 -12.32
N TRP A 173 -3.00 -21.12 -11.83
CA TRP A 173 -3.28 -19.72 -12.19
C TRP A 173 -2.12 -18.76 -11.85
N ALA A 174 -1.41 -19.02 -10.74
CA ALA A 174 -0.31 -18.16 -10.30
C ALA A 174 0.94 -18.41 -11.15
N GLN A 175 1.20 -19.67 -11.51
CA GLN A 175 2.31 -20.05 -12.38
C GLN A 175 2.09 -19.56 -13.83
N GLU A 176 0.85 -19.60 -14.31
CA GLU A 176 0.47 -19.06 -15.61
C GLU A 176 0.62 -17.54 -15.66
N ALA A 177 0.23 -16.82 -14.60
CA ALA A 177 0.31 -15.37 -14.58
C ALA A 177 1.71 -14.83 -14.24
N TRP A 178 2.53 -15.59 -13.52
CA TRP A 178 3.87 -15.19 -13.08
C TRP A 178 4.96 -15.67 -14.05
N HIS A 179 5.23 -14.87 -15.08
CA HIS A 179 6.32 -15.15 -16.02
C HIS A 179 7.66 -14.57 -15.54
N ARG A 180 8.71 -15.40 -15.50
CA ARG A 180 10.09 -14.89 -15.41
C ARG A 180 10.46 -14.27 -16.75
N LEU A 181 10.66 -12.95 -16.77
CA LEU A 181 11.34 -12.26 -17.88
C LEU A 181 12.82 -12.66 -17.94
#